data_AF-A0A2E0X246-F1
#
_entry.id   AF-A0A2E0X246-F1
#
_cell.length_a   1.000
_cell.length_b   1.000
_cell.length_c   1.000
_cell.angle_alpha   90.00
_cell.angle_beta   90.00
_cell.angle_gamma   90.00
#
_symmetry.space_group_name_H-M   'P 1'
#
loop_
_entity.id
_entity.type
_entity.pdbx_description
1 polymer ?
#
loop_
_entity_poly.entity_id
_entity_poly.type
_entity_poly.pdbx_seq_one_letter_code
_entity_poly.pdbx_strand_id
1 'polypeptide(L)'
;MSNGAQSLPREQIVHSVLQPSDKFPPQYQARIILSVDGSADTGLQLDHQADGAMKMFLVEGYRKHFSGDNDDEYYASERSIMPDGLESNLTVSELRD
;
A
#
# COMPACT_ATOMS: atom_id res chain seq x y z
N MET A 1 -29.45 11.90 7.33
CA MET A 1 -28.01 11.57 7.25
C MET A 1 -27.82 10.26 7.99
N SER A 2 -27.99 9.12 7.31
CA SER A 2 -27.91 7.80 7.95
C SER A 2 -26.44 7.41 8.03
N ASN A 3 -25.88 7.31 9.24
CA ASN A 3 -24.58 6.71 9.49
C ASN A 3 -24.69 5.19 9.23
N GLY A 4 -24.51 4.80 7.97
CA GLY A 4 -24.49 3.41 7.54
C GLY A 4 -23.12 2.78 7.79
N ALA A 5 -22.79 2.50 9.05
CA ALA A 5 -21.80 1.47 9.34
C ALA A 5 -22.47 0.10 9.06
N GLN A 6 -22.62 -0.25 7.79
CA GLN A 6 -23.03 -1.59 7.40
C GLN A 6 -21.89 -2.53 7.79
N SER A 7 -22.17 -3.42 8.73
CA SER A 7 -21.28 -4.55 9.04
C SER A 7 -21.03 -5.31 7.75
N LEU A 8 -19.76 -5.48 7.37
CA LEU A 8 -19.41 -6.31 6.23
C LEU A 8 -19.87 -7.76 6.51
N PRO A 9 -20.36 -8.48 5.50
CA PRO A 9 -20.62 -9.91 5.61
C PRO A 9 -19.37 -10.65 6.08
N ARG A 10 -19.54 -11.71 6.88
CA ARG A 10 -18.42 -12.48 7.44
C ARG A 10 -17.49 -12.99 6.35
N GLU A 11 -18.03 -13.43 5.23
CA GLU A 11 -17.29 -13.92 4.07
C GLU A 11 -16.38 -12.84 3.49
N GLN A 12 -16.86 -11.59 3.46
CA GLN A 12 -16.09 -10.46 2.97
C GLN A 12 -14.95 -10.09 3.92
N ILE A 13 -15.19 -10.17 5.24
CA ILE A 13 -14.14 -9.96 6.25
C ILE A 13 -13.06 -11.04 6.11
N VAL A 14 -13.46 -12.32 6.11
CA VAL A 14 -12.52 -13.45 5.97
C VAL A 14 -11.73 -13.32 4.67
N HIS A 15 -12.39 -13.00 3.55
CA HIS A 15 -11.71 -12.80 2.28
C HIS A 15 -10.72 -11.63 2.32
N SER A 16 -11.08 -10.49 2.93
CA SER A 16 -10.16 -9.34 3.05
C SER A 16 -8.93 -9.62 3.94
N VAL A 17 -9.04 -10.56 4.88
CA VAL A 17 -7.91 -10.98 5.72
C VAL A 17 -6.99 -11.94 4.96
N LEU A 18 -7.57 -12.89 4.22
CA LEU A 18 -6.80 -13.90 3.49
C LEU A 18 -6.21 -13.35 2.19
N GLN A 19 -6.93 -12.47 1.50
CA GLN A 19 -6.56 -11.90 0.20
C GLN A 19 -6.71 -10.37 0.23
N PRO A 20 -5.92 -9.67 1.06
CA PRO A 20 -6.06 -8.23 1.24
C PRO A 20 -5.83 -7.45 -0.07
N SER A 21 -5.02 -7.98 -0.99
CA SER A 21 -4.72 -7.35 -2.27
C SER A 21 -5.83 -7.48 -3.33
N ASP A 22 -6.83 -8.34 -3.16
CA ASP A 22 -7.89 -8.54 -4.17
C ASP A 22 -8.80 -7.29 -4.29
N LYS A 23 -9.04 -6.61 -3.16
CA LYS A 23 -9.80 -5.36 -3.10
C LYS A 23 -9.17 -4.43 -2.09
N PHE A 24 -8.17 -3.68 -2.54
CA PHE A 24 -7.47 -2.76 -1.67
C PHE A 24 -8.03 -1.32 -1.77
N PRO A 25 -8.25 -0.66 -0.62
CA PRO A 25 -8.55 0.76 -0.59
C PRO A 25 -7.43 1.60 -1.24
N PRO A 26 -7.73 2.79 -1.80
CA PRO A 26 -6.73 3.66 -2.42
C PRO A 26 -5.53 4.00 -1.52
N GLN A 27 -5.71 4.01 -0.19
CA GLN A 27 -4.60 4.26 0.74
C GLN A 27 -3.50 3.18 0.73
N TYR A 28 -3.78 1.98 0.19
CA TYR A 28 -2.81 0.89 0.04
C TYR A 28 -2.28 0.79 -1.40
N GLN A 29 -2.59 1.77 -2.24
CA GLN A 29 -2.08 1.84 -3.60
C GLN A 29 -0.58 2.10 -3.55
N ALA A 30 0.22 1.13 -4.03
CA ALA A 30 1.66 1.32 -4.14
C ALA A 30 1.98 2.41 -5.17
N ARG A 31 2.99 3.21 -4.86
CA ARG A 31 3.64 4.16 -5.76
C ARG A 31 5.02 3.63 -6.12
N ILE A 32 5.39 3.80 -7.39
CA ILE A 32 6.70 3.48 -7.91
C ILE A 32 7.35 4.79 -8.34
N ILE A 33 8.59 5.00 -7.91
CA ILE A 33 9.45 6.09 -8.35
C ILE A 33 10.59 5.48 -9.12
N LEU A 34 10.69 5.82 -10.41
CA LEU A 34 11.80 5.44 -11.27
C LEU A 34 12.79 6.60 -11.32
N SER A 35 14.00 6.35 -10.83
CA SER A 35 15.09 7.32 -10.87
C SER A 35 15.89 7.26 -12.16
N VAL A 36 16.55 8.37 -12.49
CA VAL A 36 17.38 8.53 -13.70
C VAL A 36 18.53 7.52 -13.80
N ASP A 37 18.95 6.93 -12.68
CA ASP A 37 19.96 5.88 -12.62
C ASP A 37 19.41 4.48 -12.92
N GLY A 38 18.10 4.38 -13.18
CA GLY A 38 17.38 3.14 -13.44
C GLY A 38 16.96 2.38 -12.17
N SER A 39 17.20 2.94 -10.98
CA SER A 39 16.67 2.37 -9.74
C SER A 39 15.18 2.66 -9.59
N ALA A 40 14.45 1.72 -8.97
CA ALA A 40 13.02 1.87 -8.73
C ALA A 40 12.72 1.68 -7.24
N ASP A 41 12.20 2.73 -6.59
CA ASP A 41 11.71 2.67 -5.22
C ASP A 41 10.20 2.41 -5.24
N THR A 42 9.73 1.46 -4.42
CA THR A 42 8.29 1.14 -4.29
C THR A 42 7.82 1.37 -2.86
N GLY A 43 6.65 1.99 -2.68
CA GLY A 43 6.14 2.28 -1.34
C GLY A 43 4.75 2.89 -1.29
N LEU A 44 4.36 3.30 -0.08
CA LEU A 44 3.16 4.11 0.17
C LEU A 44 3.51 5.58 0.21
N GLN A 45 2.74 6.39 -0.52
CA GLN A 45 2.80 7.83 -0.37
C GLN A 45 2.15 8.25 0.96
N LEU A 46 2.94 8.91 1.80
CA LEU A 46 2.49 9.44 3.08
C LEU A 46 1.97 10.88 2.94
N ASP A 47 2.62 11.67 2.08
CA ASP A 47 2.32 13.08 1.93
C ASP A 47 2.78 13.58 0.54
N HIS A 48 2.07 14.57 0.01
CA HIS A 48 2.48 15.36 -1.16
C HIS A 48 2.85 16.74 -0.65
N GLN A 49 4.08 17.17 -0.88
CA GLN A 49 4.58 18.47 -0.46
C GLN A 49 4.51 19.48 -1.61
N ALA A 50 4.87 20.74 -1.32
CA ALA A 50 5.01 21.75 -2.36
C ALA A 50 6.04 21.30 -3.42
N ASP A 51 5.90 21.86 -4.62
CA ASP A 51 6.86 21.71 -5.72
C ASP A 51 7.05 20.28 -6.23
N GLY A 52 6.08 19.38 -5.99
CA GLY A 52 6.12 17.98 -6.47
C GLY A 52 6.91 17.03 -5.59
N ALA A 53 7.45 17.51 -4.46
CA ALA A 53 8.19 16.68 -3.53
C ALA A 53 7.26 15.69 -2.79
N MET A 54 7.77 14.49 -2.50
CA MET A 54 6.97 13.40 -1.93
C MET A 54 7.65 12.80 -0.70
N LYS A 55 6.83 12.36 0.26
CA LYS A 55 7.29 11.48 1.35
C LYS A 55 6.66 10.12 1.18
N MET A 56 7.50 9.08 1.18
CA MET A 56 7.05 7.70 1.06
C MET A 56 7.53 6.85 2.22
N PHE A 57 6.74 5.85 2.57
CA PHE A 57 7.16 4.68 3.33
C PHE A 57 7.44 3.55 2.34
N LEU A 58 8.70 3.15 2.22
CA LEU A 58 9.11 2.16 1.23
C LEU A 58 8.87 0.74 1.74
N VAL A 59 8.79 -0.22 0.81
CA VAL A 59 8.60 -1.64 1.11
C VAL A 59 9.71 -2.22 2.00
N GLU A 60 10.91 -1.62 1.96
CA GLU A 60 12.06 -1.95 2.80
C GLU A 60 11.88 -1.51 4.27
N GLY A 61 10.78 -0.82 4.59
CA GLY A 61 10.40 -0.50 5.98
C GLY A 61 10.94 0.82 6.51
N TYR A 62 11.50 1.68 5.65
CA TYR A 62 11.96 3.02 6.02
C TYR A 62 11.25 4.13 5.24
N ARG A 63 11.34 5.36 5.75
CA ARG A 63 10.79 6.55 5.10
C ARG A 63 11.84 7.22 4.24
N LYS A 64 11.45 7.61 3.02
CA LYS A 64 12.30 8.38 2.11
C LYS A 64 11.56 9.63 1.64
N HIS A 65 12.31 10.71 1.49
CA HIS A 65 11.83 11.95 0.90
C HIS A 65 12.41 12.08 -0.50
N PHE A 66 11.55 12.40 -1.46
CA PHE A 66 11.90 12.62 -2.86
C PHE A 66 11.71 14.11 -3.17
N SER A 67 12.72 14.74 -3.76
CA SER A 67 12.63 16.13 -4.22
C SER A 67 11.77 16.19 -5.48
N GLY A 68 10.96 17.24 -5.62
CA GLY A 68 10.18 17.46 -6.83
C GLY A 68 10.99 17.98 -8.01
N ASP A 69 12.24 18.37 -7.76
CA ASP A 69 13.17 18.89 -8.78
C ASP A 69 13.90 17.79 -9.57
N ASN A 70 13.69 16.53 -9.21
CA ASN A 70 14.31 15.39 -9.89
C ASN A 70 13.47 14.98 -11.10
N ASP A 71 14.13 14.60 -12.20
CA ASP A 71 13.52 13.98 -13.40
C ASP A 71 13.01 12.54 -13.13
N ASP A 72 12.52 12.27 -11.91
CA ASP A 72 12.00 10.98 -11.51
C ASP A 72 10.58 10.81 -12.07
N GLU A 73 10.26 9.62 -12.60
CA GLU A 73 8.93 9.31 -13.09
C GLU A 73 8.08 8.64 -12.00
N TYR A 74 6.85 9.12 -11.84
CA TYR A 74 5.94 8.68 -10.77
C TYR A 74 4.75 7.91 -11.33
N TYR A 75 4.57 6.67 -10.87
CA TYR A 75 3.46 5.83 -11.29
C TYR A 75 2.69 5.26 -10.10
N ALA A 76 1.37 5.22 -10.22
CA ALA A 76 0.57 4.33 -9.38
C ALA A 76 0.73 2.91 -9.93
N SER A 77 1.10 1.97 -9.07
CA SER A 77 1.04 0.55 -9.41
C SER A 77 -0.42 0.13 -9.64
N GLU A 78 -0.68 -0.95 -10.36
CA GLU A 78 -2.01 -1.59 -10.35
C GLU A 78 -2.15 -2.59 -9.20
N ARG A 79 -1.06 -2.83 -8.46
CA ARG A 79 -0.98 -3.78 -7.35
C ARG A 79 -0.91 -3.08 -6.00
N SER A 80 -1.49 -3.72 -5.00
CA SER A 80 -1.39 -3.30 -3.60
C SER A 80 0.03 -3.49 -3.06
N ILE A 81 0.38 -2.73 -2.03
CA ILE A 81 1.55 -3.03 -1.18
C ILE A 81 1.24 -4.09 -0.12
N MET A 82 -0.02 -4.46 0.06
CA MET A 82 -0.39 -5.45 1.06
C MET A 82 0.17 -6.83 0.69
N PRO A 83 0.57 -7.62 1.69
CA PRO A 83 1.10 -8.96 1.45
C PRO A 83 -0.03 -9.92 1.07
N ASP A 84 0.27 -10.86 0.18
CA ASP A 84 -0.61 -11.99 -0.13
C ASP A 84 -0.26 -13.21 0.72
N GLY A 85 -1.22 -14.11 0.91
CA GLY A 85 -0.99 -15.41 1.54
C GLY A 85 -0.61 -15.31 3.02
N LEU A 86 -1.23 -14.38 3.75
CA LEU A 86 -1.00 -14.21 5.19
C LEU A 86 -1.23 -15.54 5.94
N GLU A 87 -2.23 -16.32 5.53
CA GLU A 87 -2.55 -17.65 6.06
C GLU A 87 -1.47 -18.69 5.83
N SER A 88 -0.59 -18.48 4.85
CA SER A 88 0.55 -19.38 4.60
C SER A 88 1.68 -19.16 5.60
N ASN A 89 1.70 -18.01 6.27
CA ASN A 89 2.76 -17.58 7.18
C ASN A 89 2.31 -17.57 8.65
N LEU A 90 1.04 -17.84 8.92
CA LEU A 90 0.47 -17.90 10.28
C LEU A 90 0.01 -19.32 10.60
N THR A 91 0.23 -19.74 11.84
CA THR A 91 -0.37 -20.96 12.38
C THR A 91 -1.88 -20.80 12.59
N VAL A 92 -2.59 -21.91 12.70
CA VAL A 92 -4.04 -21.91 13.00
C VAL A 92 -4.36 -21.23 14.34
N SER A 93 -3.42 -21.24 15.29
CA SER A 93 -3.58 -20.54 16.57
C SER A 93 -3.45 -19.03 16.37
N GLU A 94 -2.43 -18.56 15.64
CA GLU A 94 -2.21 -17.13 15.37
C GLU A 94 -3.31 -16.50 14.50
N LEU A 95 -3.98 -17.28 13.65
CA LEU A 95 -5.16 -16.82 12.90
C LEU A 95 -6.44 -16.73 13.73
N ARG A 96 -6.47 -17.37 14.91
CA ARG A 96 -7.65 -17.44 15.78
C ARG A 96 -7.60 -16.43 16.92
N ASP A 97 -6.40 -16.08 17.38
CA ASP A 97 -6.14 -15.07 18.40
C ASP A 97 -6.43 -13.64 17.89
#